data_AF-A0A644WAU1-F1
#
_entry.id   AF-A0A644WAU1-F1
#
_cell.length_a   1.000
_cell.length_b   1.000
_cell.length_c   1.000
_cell.angle_alpha   90.00
_cell.angle_beta   90.00
_cell.angle_gamma   90.00
#
_symmetry.space_group_name_H-M   'P 1'
#
loop_
_entity.id
_entity.type
_entity.pdbx_description
1 polymer ?
#
loop_
_entity_poly.entity_id
_entity_poly.type
_entity_poly.pdbx_seq_one_letter_code
_entity_poly.pdbx_strand_id
1 'polypeptide(L)'
;MVIVKVTADTSNRTVSFGSGIAGSNIIVTASATRYIFMVYDGTNLVVSNQLQADYTDSESQSKDYAATVALSITAQETIVTVAELTGDVTITATTDAAVEKGAKLYVKLTSDTTARAASFTTGFEATAVAGTISKSKRASFVYDGTQWCIMGAIQIN
;
A
#
# COMPACT_ATOMS: atom_id res chain seq x y z
N MET A 1 7.33 6.55 19.30
CA MET A 1 7.51 5.10 19.14
C MET A 1 8.59 4.64 20.11
N VAL A 2 8.36 3.56 20.83
CA VAL A 2 9.31 2.93 21.76
C VAL A 2 9.51 1.47 21.33
N ILE A 3 10.75 0.99 21.35
CA ILE A 3 11.10 -0.40 21.03
C ILE A 3 11.71 -1.03 22.27
N VAL A 4 11.16 -2.17 22.68
CA VAL A 4 11.68 -2.95 23.81
C VAL A 4 12.13 -4.31 23.32
N LYS A 5 13.40 -4.65 23.57
CA LYS A 5 13.95 -5.98 23.31
C LYS A 5 13.81 -6.83 24.57
N VAL A 6 13.18 -7.98 24.44
CA VAL A 6 13.04 -8.96 25.53
C VAL A 6 13.54 -10.32 25.06
N THR A 7 14.30 -10.99 25.92
CA THR A 7 14.84 -12.33 25.65
C THR A 7 14.42 -13.25 26.78
N ALA A 8 13.81 -14.39 26.44
CA ALA A 8 13.51 -15.42 27.41
C ALA A 8 14.72 -16.32 27.60
N ASP A 9 14.84 -16.86 28.82
CA ASP A 9 15.77 -17.92 29.15
C ASP A 9 15.23 -19.27 28.66
N THR A 10 15.59 -20.37 29.30
CA THR A 10 15.20 -21.72 28.87
C THR A 10 13.72 -22.05 29.03
N SER A 11 12.89 -21.09 29.49
CA SER A 11 11.45 -21.27 29.66
C SER A 11 10.67 -20.14 28.99
N ASN A 12 9.42 -20.40 28.62
CA ASN A 12 8.53 -19.36 28.11
C ASN A 12 8.33 -18.29 29.20
N ARG A 13 8.45 -17.02 28.80
CA ARG A 13 8.23 -15.86 29.67
C ARG A 13 7.04 -15.05 29.18
N THR A 14 6.16 -14.68 30.11
CA THR A 14 5.04 -13.79 29.83
C THR A 14 5.43 -12.38 30.25
N VAL A 15 5.46 -11.46 29.29
CA VAL A 15 5.59 -10.03 29.54
C VAL A 15 4.19 -9.47 29.77
N SER A 16 3.98 -8.93 30.97
CA SER A 16 2.74 -8.25 31.36
C SER A 16 2.98 -6.76 31.44
N PHE A 17 1.97 -5.95 31.09
CA PHE A 17 2.09 -4.50 31.04
C PHE A 17 1.25 -3.85 32.16
N GLY A 18 1.79 -2.77 32.73
CA GLY A 18 1.13 -1.99 33.77
C GLY A 18 0.33 -0.81 33.23
N SER A 19 -0.15 0.05 34.14
CA SER A 19 -0.84 1.30 33.81
C SER A 19 0.00 2.18 32.87
N GLY A 20 -0.66 2.82 31.89
CA GLY A 20 0.01 3.66 30.89
C GLY A 20 0.48 2.89 29.65
N ILE A 21 0.40 1.56 29.66
CA ILE A 21 0.68 0.70 28.50
C ILE A 21 -0.56 -0.15 28.21
N ALA A 22 -1.20 0.08 27.06
CA ALA A 22 -2.39 -0.67 26.63
C ALA A 22 -1.97 -1.84 25.72
N GLY A 23 -2.32 -3.07 26.08
CA GLY A 23 -1.95 -4.24 25.28
C GLY A 23 -2.25 -5.57 25.96
N SER A 24 -2.27 -6.65 25.18
CA SER A 24 -2.32 -8.01 25.72
C SER A 24 -0.93 -8.48 26.16
N ASN A 25 -0.88 -9.44 27.09
CA ASN A 25 0.37 -10.07 27.50
C ASN A 25 1.09 -10.70 26.30
N ILE A 26 2.41 -10.53 26.24
CA ILE A 26 3.25 -11.13 25.19
C ILE A 26 3.95 -12.36 25.73
N ILE A 27 3.83 -13.48 25.04
CA ILE A 27 4.64 -14.67 25.30
C ILE A 27 5.93 -14.56 24.49
N VAL A 28 7.06 -14.62 25.19
CA VAL A 28 8.40 -14.80 24.64
C VAL A 28 8.77 -16.26 24.84
N THR A 29 8.83 -17.02 23.75
CA THR A 29 9.15 -18.45 23.79
C THR A 29 10.55 -18.69 24.32
N ALA A 30 10.78 -19.82 24.99
CA ALA A 30 12.07 -20.24 25.51
C ALA A 30 13.21 -20.03 24.50
N SER A 31 14.30 -19.42 24.97
CA SER A 31 15.51 -19.08 24.21
C SER A 31 15.29 -18.16 23.01
N ALA A 32 14.11 -17.53 22.89
CA ALA A 32 13.79 -16.58 21.83
C ALA A 32 13.95 -15.13 22.30
N THR A 33 14.22 -14.25 21.33
CA THR A 33 14.14 -12.80 21.50
C THR A 33 12.93 -12.27 20.77
N ARG A 34 12.19 -11.35 21.40
CA ARG A 34 11.13 -10.57 20.74
C ARG A 34 11.43 -9.09 20.86
N TYR A 35 11.04 -8.36 19.82
CA TYR A 35 10.99 -6.90 19.82
C TYR A 35 9.53 -6.49 19.93
N ILE A 36 9.24 -5.66 20.92
CA ILE A 36 7.90 -5.14 21.21
C ILE A 36 7.89 -3.69 20.77
N PHE A 37 7.02 -3.37 19.83
CA PHE A 37 6.81 -2.01 19.33
C PHE A 37 5.64 -1.39 20.07
N MET A 38 5.87 -0.20 20.64
CA MET A 38 4.84 0.57 21.31
C MET A 38 4.70 1.94 20.65
N VAL A 39 3.46 2.34 20.41
CA VAL A 39 3.11 3.62 19.79
C VAL A 39 2.27 4.41 20.77
N TYR A 40 2.55 5.70 20.94
CA TYR A 40 1.74 6.56 21.80
C TYR A 40 0.49 7.00 21.05
N ASP A 41 -0.69 6.75 21.61
CA ASP A 41 -1.99 7.06 20.99
C ASP A 41 -2.57 8.41 21.46
N GLY A 42 -1.82 9.19 22.24
CA GLY A 42 -2.31 10.42 22.87
C GLY A 42 -2.70 10.26 24.33
N THR A 43 -2.85 9.01 24.83
CA THR A 43 -3.20 8.70 26.23
C THR A 43 -2.29 7.63 26.84
N ASN A 44 -2.03 6.53 26.12
CA ASN A 44 -1.21 5.40 26.56
C ASN A 44 -0.17 5.01 25.50
N LEU A 45 0.82 4.22 25.88
CA LEU A 45 1.64 3.46 24.94
C LEU A 45 0.91 2.16 24.56
N VAL A 46 0.53 2.01 23.30
CA VAL A 46 -0.19 0.82 22.83
C VAL A 46 0.81 -0.20 22.31
N VAL A 47 0.78 -1.42 22.86
CA VAL A 47 1.54 -2.57 22.37
C VAL A 47 0.92 -3.02 21.06
N SER A 48 1.65 -2.84 19.96
CA SER A 48 1.19 -3.30 18.66
C SER A 48 1.35 -4.82 18.58
N ASN A 49 0.28 -5.55 18.91
CA ASN A 49 0.20 -7.01 18.80
C ASN A 49 -0.47 -7.44 17.49
N GLN A 50 -0.62 -6.52 16.54
CA GLN A 50 -0.87 -6.89 15.16
C GLN A 50 0.25 -7.88 14.79
N LEU A 51 -0.10 -9.11 14.41
CA LEU A 51 0.60 -9.74 13.29
C LEU A 51 0.80 -8.59 12.32
N GLN A 52 2.05 -8.24 12.00
CA GLN A 52 2.35 -7.25 10.98
C GLN A 52 1.57 -7.71 9.74
N ALA A 53 0.32 -7.26 9.57
CA ALA A 53 -0.36 -7.29 8.30
C ALA A 53 0.56 -6.42 7.50
N ASP A 54 1.43 -7.08 6.72
CA ASP A 54 2.69 -6.57 6.23
C ASP A 54 2.51 -5.09 5.97
N TYR A 55 2.98 -4.27 6.91
CA TYR A 55 2.87 -2.83 6.79
C TYR A 55 3.86 -2.50 5.70
N THR A 56 3.37 -2.68 4.49
CA THR A 56 4.10 -2.59 3.26
C THR A 56 3.97 -1.12 2.97
N ASP A 57 4.92 -0.36 3.50
CA ASP A 57 5.00 1.07 3.24
C ASP A 57 4.98 1.35 1.74
N SER A 58 5.63 0.46 0.97
CA SER A 58 5.57 0.53 -0.48
C SER A 58 5.56 -0.83 -1.18
N GLU A 59 4.81 -0.90 -2.28
CA GLU A 59 4.80 -2.04 -3.18
C GLU A 59 5.05 -1.61 -4.64
N SER A 60 5.54 -2.57 -5.44
CA SER A 60 5.69 -2.40 -6.89
C SER A 60 5.01 -3.55 -7.62
N GLN A 61 4.13 -3.23 -8.56
CA GLN A 61 3.40 -4.19 -9.37
C GLN A 61 3.82 -4.08 -10.83
N SER A 62 4.18 -5.20 -11.44
CA SER A 62 4.34 -5.34 -12.89
C SER A 62 3.13 -6.09 -13.44
N LYS A 63 2.43 -5.49 -14.40
CA LYS A 63 1.23 -6.05 -15.02
C LYS A 63 1.46 -6.22 -16.50
N ASP A 64 1.09 -7.37 -17.04
CA ASP A 64 1.01 -7.53 -18.49
C ASP A 64 -0.14 -6.69 -19.05
N TYR A 65 -0.04 -6.33 -20.33
CA TYR A 65 -1.12 -5.64 -21.00
C TYR A 65 -2.35 -6.56 -21.12
N ALA A 66 -3.49 -6.00 -20.73
CA ALA A 66 -4.81 -6.53 -21.03
C ALA A 66 -5.75 -5.33 -21.25
N ALA A 67 -6.84 -5.52 -22.00
CA ALA A 67 -7.86 -4.49 -22.17
C ALA A 67 -8.46 -4.03 -20.82
N THR A 68 -8.40 -4.89 -19.81
CA THR A 68 -8.72 -4.55 -18.42
C THR A 68 -7.60 -5.05 -17.50
N VAL A 69 -7.01 -4.15 -16.73
CA VAL A 69 -5.99 -4.44 -15.72
C VAL A 69 -6.58 -4.19 -14.34
N ALA A 70 -6.59 -5.23 -13.50
CA ALA A 70 -7.02 -5.16 -12.12
C ALA A 70 -5.83 -5.00 -11.17
N LEU A 71 -5.90 -4.00 -10.31
CA LEU A 71 -4.92 -3.68 -9.29
C LEU A 71 -5.45 -4.08 -7.92
N SER A 72 -4.63 -4.77 -7.14
CA SER A 72 -4.92 -5.09 -5.75
C SER A 72 -3.95 -4.31 -4.90
N ILE A 73 -4.41 -3.24 -4.25
CA ILE A 73 -3.56 -2.30 -3.53
C ILE A 73 -3.54 -2.68 -2.05
N THR A 74 -2.39 -3.10 -1.55
CA THR A 74 -2.21 -3.52 -0.15
C THR A 74 -1.21 -2.65 0.61
N ALA A 75 -0.56 -1.70 -0.08
CA ALA A 75 0.46 -0.81 0.48
C ALA A 75 0.03 0.66 0.51
N GLN A 76 0.64 1.45 1.40
CA GLN A 76 0.40 2.90 1.50
C GLN A 76 1.00 3.68 0.32
N GLU A 77 2.05 3.17 -0.31
CA GLU A 77 2.61 3.68 -1.56
C GLU A 77 2.69 2.57 -2.60
N THR A 78 2.00 2.70 -3.73
CA THR A 78 1.98 1.67 -4.76
C THR A 78 2.47 2.21 -6.08
N ILE A 79 3.42 1.51 -6.71
CA ILE A 79 3.91 1.83 -8.04
C ILE A 79 3.51 0.69 -8.99
N VAL A 80 2.66 1.00 -9.95
CA VAL A 80 2.21 0.06 -10.98
C VAL A 80 2.90 0.38 -12.29
N THR A 81 3.48 -0.63 -12.92
CA THR A 81 3.93 -0.57 -14.32
C THR A 81 3.13 -1.57 -15.13
N VAL A 82 2.44 -1.07 -16.16
CA VAL A 82 1.80 -1.92 -17.16
C VAL A 82 2.76 -2.07 -18.32
N ALA A 83 2.89 -3.28 -18.86
CA ALA A 83 3.61 -3.55 -20.09
C ALA A 83 3.07 -2.68 -21.25
N GLU A 84 3.83 -2.61 -22.35
CA GLU A 84 3.47 -1.77 -23.50
C GLU A 84 2.02 -1.99 -23.94
N LEU A 85 1.27 -0.90 -24.02
CA LEU A 85 -0.13 -0.93 -24.40
C LEU A 85 -0.24 -1.16 -25.90
N THR A 86 -0.82 -2.30 -26.29
CA THR A 86 -1.12 -2.64 -27.69
C THR A 86 -2.56 -2.29 -28.08
N GLY A 87 -3.32 -1.71 -27.14
CA GLY A 87 -4.70 -1.25 -27.28
C GLY A 87 -5.08 -0.32 -26.13
N ASP A 88 -6.31 0.19 -26.16
CA ASP A 88 -6.83 1.00 -25.06
C ASP A 88 -6.97 0.13 -23.80
N VAL A 89 -6.72 0.73 -22.64
CA VAL A 89 -6.72 0.02 -21.36
C VAL A 89 -7.74 0.61 -20.40
N THR A 90 -8.45 -0.27 -19.69
CA THR A 90 -9.25 0.07 -18.52
C THR A 90 -8.54 -0.41 -17.26
N ILE A 91 -8.36 0.48 -16.29
CA ILE A 91 -7.73 0.18 -15.00
C ILE A 91 -8.79 0.21 -13.91
N THR A 92 -8.78 -0.82 -13.08
CA THR A 92 -9.62 -0.97 -11.89
C THR A 92 -8.74 -1.23 -10.67
N ALA A 93 -9.18 -0.78 -9.50
CA ALA A 93 -8.48 -0.99 -8.24
C ALA A 93 -9.42 -1.55 -7.18
N THR A 94 -8.93 -2.54 -6.44
CA THR A 94 -9.46 -2.96 -5.14
C THR A 94 -8.43 -2.58 -4.08
N THR A 95 -8.86 -1.90 -3.03
CA THR A 95 -7.99 -1.41 -1.95
C THR A 95 -8.23 -2.24 -0.70
N ASP A 96 -7.15 -2.76 -0.12
CA ASP A 96 -7.18 -3.49 1.14
C ASP A 96 -7.61 -2.58 2.30
N ALA A 97 -8.27 -3.16 3.31
CA ALA A 97 -8.77 -2.42 4.46
C ALA A 97 -7.66 -1.80 5.32
N ALA A 98 -6.41 -2.28 5.21
CA ALA A 98 -5.25 -1.71 5.89
C ALA A 98 -4.68 -0.45 5.20
N VAL A 99 -5.08 -0.15 3.96
CA VAL A 99 -4.65 1.06 3.24
C VAL A 99 -5.44 2.25 3.77
N GLU A 100 -4.72 3.28 4.21
CA GLU A 100 -5.32 4.42 4.90
C GLU A 100 -5.50 5.61 3.96
N LYS A 101 -6.40 6.52 4.34
CA LYS A 101 -6.56 7.80 3.65
C LYS A 101 -5.22 8.53 3.57
N GLY A 102 -4.89 9.04 2.39
CA GLY A 102 -3.61 9.69 2.11
C GLY A 102 -2.58 8.77 1.43
N ALA A 103 -2.88 7.48 1.28
CA ALA A 103 -2.08 6.56 0.48
C ALA A 103 -1.89 7.08 -0.95
N LYS A 104 -0.78 6.70 -1.59
CA LYS A 104 -0.36 7.17 -2.90
C LYS A 104 -0.28 6.02 -3.90
N LEU A 105 -0.77 6.26 -5.11
CA LEU A 105 -0.68 5.33 -6.22
C LEU A 105 -0.08 6.04 -7.43
N TYR A 106 0.93 5.41 -8.03
CA TYR A 106 1.55 5.87 -9.27
C TYR A 106 1.39 4.82 -10.34
N VAL A 107 0.78 5.19 -11.47
CA VAL A 107 0.59 4.29 -12.60
C VAL A 107 1.46 4.74 -13.76
N LYS A 108 2.28 3.80 -14.23
CA LYS A 108 3.22 3.94 -15.34
C LYS A 108 2.67 3.21 -16.56
N LEU A 109 2.37 3.96 -17.61
CA LEU A 109 1.86 3.44 -18.87
C LEU A 109 2.79 3.86 -20.01
N THR A 110 2.97 2.98 -20.98
CA THR A 110 3.69 3.28 -22.22
C THR A 110 2.85 2.76 -23.38
N SER A 111 2.49 3.64 -24.31
CA SER A 111 1.82 3.23 -25.54
C SER A 111 2.83 2.74 -26.57
N ASP A 112 2.38 1.83 -27.44
CA ASP A 112 3.09 1.41 -28.65
C ASP A 112 3.22 2.56 -29.69
N THR A 113 3.33 2.20 -30.97
CA THR A 113 3.38 3.15 -32.10
C THR A 113 2.05 3.88 -32.36
N THR A 114 1.02 3.62 -31.56
CA THR A 114 -0.33 4.23 -31.67
C THR A 114 -0.72 4.92 -30.36
N ALA A 115 -1.67 5.85 -30.42
CA ALA A 115 -2.22 6.51 -29.23
C ALA A 115 -3.14 5.53 -28.52
N ARG A 116 -2.86 5.26 -27.24
CA ARG A 116 -3.66 4.36 -26.41
C ARG A 116 -4.29 5.12 -25.25
N ALA A 117 -5.61 5.11 -25.18
CA ALA A 117 -6.35 5.71 -24.08
C ALA A 117 -6.25 4.84 -22.81
N ALA A 118 -6.26 5.49 -21.65
CA ALA A 118 -6.33 4.83 -20.37
C ALA A 118 -7.53 5.37 -19.58
N SER A 119 -8.45 4.48 -19.21
CA SER A 119 -9.63 4.82 -18.42
C SER A 119 -9.50 4.25 -17.01
N PHE A 120 -9.76 5.06 -15.98
CA PHE A 120 -9.76 4.64 -14.59
C PHE A 120 -11.21 4.56 -14.11
N THR A 121 -11.62 3.37 -13.66
CA THR A 121 -13.03 3.07 -13.36
C THR A 121 -13.19 2.62 -11.91
N THR A 122 -13.58 1.38 -11.64
CA THR A 122 -13.83 0.87 -10.29
C THR A 122 -12.64 1.15 -9.36
N GLY A 123 -12.92 1.71 -8.19
CA GLY A 123 -11.92 2.10 -7.18
C GLY A 123 -11.34 3.49 -7.37
N PHE A 124 -11.58 4.14 -8.51
CA PHE A 124 -11.13 5.51 -8.79
C PHE A 124 -12.31 6.47 -8.83
N GLU A 125 -12.04 7.73 -8.51
CA GLU A 125 -12.95 8.82 -8.86
C GLU A 125 -12.99 8.89 -10.39
N ALA A 126 -14.08 8.40 -10.99
CA ALA A 126 -14.17 8.09 -12.41
C ALA A 126 -13.61 9.22 -13.28
N THR A 127 -12.43 8.97 -13.86
CA THR A 127 -11.72 9.92 -14.71
C THR A 127 -11.03 9.17 -15.85
N ALA A 128 -11.15 9.72 -17.05
CA ALA A 128 -10.40 9.25 -18.20
C ALA A 128 -9.14 10.11 -18.35
N VAL A 129 -7.97 9.47 -18.45
CA VAL A 129 -6.73 10.16 -18.82
C VAL A 129 -6.49 9.85 -20.29
N ALA A 130 -6.76 10.82 -21.16
CA ALA A 130 -6.60 10.65 -22.60
C ALA A 130 -5.17 10.22 -22.95
N GLY A 131 -5.05 9.23 -23.83
CA GLY A 131 -3.80 8.69 -24.38
C GLY A 131 -3.11 9.62 -25.38
N THR A 132 -1.82 9.42 -25.64
CA THR A 132 -1.11 10.10 -26.74
C THR A 132 0.03 9.22 -27.22
N ILE A 133 0.18 9.13 -28.55
CA ILE A 133 1.02 8.16 -29.30
C ILE A 133 2.45 8.10 -28.76
N SER A 134 2.99 6.89 -28.61
CA SER A 134 4.41 6.56 -28.33
C SER A 134 5.06 7.37 -27.21
N LYS A 135 4.32 7.64 -26.15
CA LYS A 135 4.80 8.41 -24.99
C LYS A 135 4.58 7.63 -23.72
N SER A 136 5.47 7.84 -22.75
CA SER A 136 5.21 7.38 -21.38
C SER A 136 4.20 8.33 -20.72
N LYS A 137 3.16 7.77 -20.12
CA LYS A 137 2.26 8.48 -19.21
C LYS A 137 2.50 8.04 -17.77
N ARG A 138 2.39 9.01 -16.87
CA ARG A 138 2.48 8.84 -15.43
C ARG A 138 1.25 9.50 -14.82
N ALA A 139 0.40 8.72 -14.19
CA ALA A 139 -0.74 9.22 -13.42
C ALA A 139 -0.46 9.01 -11.93
N SER A 140 -0.75 10.02 -11.11
CA SER A 140 -0.64 9.95 -9.66
C SER A 140 -2.00 10.16 -9.01
N PHE A 141 -2.25 9.38 -7.97
CA PHE A 141 -3.50 9.37 -7.24
C PHE A 141 -3.25 9.38 -5.74
N VAL A 142 -4.21 9.93 -4.99
CA VAL A 142 -4.27 9.87 -3.54
C VAL A 142 -5.59 9.22 -3.11
N TYR A 143 -5.52 8.30 -2.16
CA TYR A 143 -6.71 7.65 -1.62
C TYR A 143 -7.43 8.58 -0.63
N ASP A 144 -8.72 8.84 -0.84
CA ASP A 144 -9.51 9.73 0.03
C ASP A 144 -10.17 9.00 1.22
N GLY A 145 -9.98 7.68 1.31
CA GLY A 145 -10.66 6.77 2.25
C GLY A 145 -11.81 5.98 1.62
N THR A 146 -12.17 6.26 0.38
CA THR A 146 -13.22 5.57 -0.38
C THR A 146 -12.75 5.22 -1.80
N GLN A 147 -12.13 6.17 -2.51
CA GLN A 147 -11.71 6.07 -3.90
C GLN A 147 -10.32 6.72 -4.10
N TRP A 148 -9.67 6.38 -5.22
CA TRP A 148 -8.44 7.01 -5.67
C TRP A 148 -8.73 8.26 -6.48
N CYS A 149 -8.42 9.43 -5.93
CA CYS A 149 -8.58 10.74 -6.56
C CYS A 149 -7.32 11.12 -7.35
N ILE A 150 -7.51 11.64 -8.57
CA ILE A 150 -6.37 12.04 -9.41
C ILE A 150 -5.71 13.31 -8.87
N MET A 151 -4.39 13.27 -8.70
CA MET A 151 -3.59 14.43 -8.28
C MET A 151 -2.88 15.09 -9.46
N GLY A 152 -2.58 14.31 -10.49
CA GLY A 152 -1.97 14.80 -11.71
C GLY A 152 -1.70 13.69 -12.71
N ALA A 153 -1.63 14.08 -13.98
CA ALA A 153 -1.14 13.23 -15.04
C ALA A 153 -0.08 14.00 -15.84
N ILE A 154 1.09 13.40 -15.98
CA ILE A 154 2.18 13.95 -16.78
C ILE A 154 2.46 13.01 -17.95
N GLN A 155 2.69 13.63 -19.09
CA GLN A 155 3.18 12.98 -20.28
C GLN A 155 4.67 13.30 -20.44
N ILE A 156 5.46 12.27 -20.68
CA ILE A 156 6.92 12.37 -20.86
C ILE A 156 7.24 11.98 -22.30
N ASN A 157 7.97 12.87 -22.98
CA ASN A 157 8.46 12.66 -24.34
C ASN A 157 9.64 11.68 -24.37
#